data_AF-A0A5S3YLB6-F1
#
_entry.id   AF-A0A5S3YLB6-F1
#
_cell.length_a   1.000
_cell.length_b   1.000
_cell.length_c   1.000
_cell.angle_alpha   90.00
_cell.angle_beta   90.00
_cell.angle_gamma   90.00
#
_symmetry.space_group_name_H-M   'P 1'
#
loop_
_entity.id
_entity.type
_entity.pdbx_description
1 polymer ?
#
loop_
_entity_poly.entity_id
_entity_poly.type
_entity_poly.pdbx_seq_one_letter_code
_entity_poly.pdbx_strand_id
1 'polypeptide(L)'
;RYLHTFDDAVPYNQLPGTFTPYQQLDKNTDVLFYEGLHGGVVTQEHDVAKHVDLLIGMVPIINLEWIQKMIRDTNERGHSREAVMSSIVRSMDDYITHITPQFSRTHINFQRVPTVDTSNPFSAKDIPSLDESFVVIRF
;
A
#
# COMPACT_ATOMS: atom_id res chain seq x y z
N ARG A 1 -4.25 -6.92 -15.24
CA ARG A 1 -4.64 -7.09 -13.81
C ARG A 1 -3.79 -8.21 -13.21
N TYR A 2 -3.46 -8.13 -11.92
CA TYR A 2 -2.84 -9.24 -11.18
C TYR A 2 -3.92 -10.05 -10.45
N LEU A 3 -3.81 -11.38 -10.48
CA LEU A 3 -4.83 -12.29 -9.94
C LEU A 3 -4.43 -12.74 -8.53
N HIS A 4 -5.12 -12.25 -7.50
CA HIS A 4 -4.74 -12.51 -6.10
C HIS A 4 -5.32 -13.82 -5.56
N THR A 5 -6.52 -14.18 -6.01
CA THR A 5 -7.29 -15.32 -5.49
C THR A 5 -7.65 -16.30 -6.60
N PHE A 6 -8.10 -17.51 -6.21
CA PHE A 6 -8.61 -18.48 -7.18
C PHE A 6 -9.84 -17.95 -7.90
N ASP A 7 -10.77 -17.31 -7.18
CA ASP A 7 -11.99 -16.74 -7.76
C ASP A 7 -11.68 -15.65 -8.79
N ASP A 8 -10.64 -14.82 -8.56
CA ASP A 8 -10.16 -13.86 -9.55
C ASP A 8 -9.60 -14.55 -10.81
N ALA A 9 -8.99 -15.72 -10.66
CA ALA A 9 -8.23 -16.39 -11.71
C ALA A 9 -9.07 -17.34 -12.59
N VAL A 10 -10.16 -17.90 -12.05
CA VAL A 10 -11.08 -18.80 -12.77
C VAL A 10 -11.57 -18.21 -14.10
N PRO A 11 -12.05 -16.95 -14.17
CA PRO A 11 -12.52 -16.36 -15.43
C PRO A 11 -11.46 -16.29 -16.52
N TYR A 12 -10.18 -16.29 -16.15
CA TYR A 12 -9.05 -16.22 -17.07
C TYR A 12 -8.42 -17.59 -17.35
N ASN A 13 -8.92 -18.66 -16.73
CA ASN A 13 -8.33 -20.00 -16.77
C ASN A 13 -6.82 -19.98 -16.40
N GLN A 14 -6.48 -19.19 -15.38
CA GLN A 14 -5.12 -19.01 -14.87
C GLN A 14 -5.02 -19.45 -13.41
N LEU A 15 -3.80 -19.48 -12.88
CA LEU A 15 -3.55 -19.69 -11.45
C LEU A 15 -3.42 -18.33 -10.74
N PRO A 16 -3.74 -18.25 -9.43
CA PRO A 16 -3.39 -17.09 -8.63
C PRO A 16 -1.89 -16.79 -8.72
N GLY A 17 -1.56 -15.50 -8.68
CA GLY A 17 -0.19 -15.02 -8.78
C GLY A 17 0.28 -14.68 -10.19
N THR A 18 -0.59 -14.76 -11.21
CA THR A 18 -0.25 -14.40 -12.59
C THR A 18 -0.86 -13.07 -13.03
N PHE A 19 -0.33 -12.55 -14.14
CA PHE A 19 -0.85 -11.37 -14.80
C PHE A 19 -1.78 -11.75 -15.96
N THR A 20 -2.91 -11.07 -16.05
CA THR A 20 -3.72 -11.07 -17.28
C THR A 20 -3.00 -10.31 -18.39
N PRO A 21 -3.33 -10.56 -19.67
CA PRO A 21 -2.85 -9.73 -20.77
C PRO A 21 -3.18 -8.24 -20.57
N TYR A 22 -2.36 -7.39 -21.17
CA TYR A 22 -2.62 -5.96 -21.26
C TYR A 22 -3.94 -5.70 -22.00
N GLN A 23 -4.62 -4.64 -21.59
CA GLN A 23 -5.85 -4.16 -22.23
C GLN A 23 -5.61 -2.75 -22.74
N GLN A 24 -6.24 -2.42 -23.86
CA GLN A 24 -6.25 -1.05 -24.36
C GLN A 24 -7.09 -0.18 -23.42
N LEU A 25 -6.62 1.04 -23.16
CA LEU A 25 -7.41 2.04 -22.42
C LEU A 25 -8.54 2.57 -23.30
N ASP A 26 -9.66 2.92 -22.67
CA ASP A 26 -10.77 3.56 -23.36
C ASP A 26 -10.38 4.95 -23.87
N LYS A 27 -10.71 5.23 -25.14
CA LYS A 27 -10.29 6.46 -25.82
C LYS A 27 -10.95 7.73 -25.29
N ASN A 28 -12.11 7.59 -24.64
CA ASN A 28 -12.93 8.71 -24.18
C ASN A 28 -12.95 8.73 -22.65
N THR A 29 -11.81 9.06 -22.03
CA THR A 29 -11.68 9.19 -20.59
C THR A 29 -11.20 10.59 -20.22
N ASP A 30 -11.81 11.18 -19.20
CA ASP A 30 -11.47 12.54 -18.74
C ASP A 30 -10.28 12.54 -17.77
N VAL A 31 -10.11 11.45 -17.01
CA VAL A 31 -9.08 11.31 -15.96
C VAL A 31 -8.59 9.87 -15.92
N LEU A 32 -7.28 9.71 -15.76
CA LEU A 32 -6.67 8.43 -15.38
C LEU A 32 -6.46 8.40 -13.87
N PHE A 33 -7.05 7.40 -13.20
CA PHE A 33 -6.85 7.17 -11.78
C PHE A 33 -5.87 6.03 -11.55
N TYR A 34 -4.84 6.28 -10.73
CA TYR A 34 -3.87 5.27 -10.31
C TYR A 34 -3.90 5.13 -8.79
N GLU A 35 -3.96 3.88 -8.32
CA GLU A 35 -3.83 3.52 -6.92
C GLU A 35 -2.72 2.47 -6.77
N GLY A 36 -1.77 2.74 -5.89
CA GLY A 36 -0.65 1.84 -5.63
C GLY A 36 0.49 2.52 -4.89
N LEU A 37 1.57 1.77 -4.68
CA LEU A 37 2.71 2.21 -3.87
C LEU A 37 3.73 3.08 -4.62
N HIS A 38 3.60 3.25 -5.94
CA HIS A 38 4.61 3.89 -6.80
C HIS A 38 4.06 5.05 -7.66
N GLY A 39 3.01 5.71 -7.20
CA GLY A 39 2.35 6.80 -7.96
C GLY A 39 3.20 8.08 -8.08
N GLY A 40 4.19 8.26 -7.22
CA GLY A 40 5.10 9.42 -7.20
C GLY A 40 6.57 9.03 -7.19
N VAL A 41 6.90 7.87 -7.76
CA VAL A 41 8.26 7.33 -7.76
C VAL A 41 9.19 8.18 -8.65
N VAL A 42 10.39 8.45 -8.15
CA VAL A 42 11.47 9.10 -8.89
C VAL A 42 12.75 8.32 -8.61
N THR A 43 13.38 7.83 -9.67
CA THR A 43 14.67 7.14 -9.67
C THR A 43 15.63 7.85 -10.61
N GLN A 44 16.84 7.31 -10.79
CA GLN A 44 17.80 7.86 -11.76
C GLN A 44 17.32 7.71 -13.21
N GLU A 45 16.50 6.70 -13.49
CA GLU A 45 16.06 6.35 -14.84
C GLU A 45 14.64 6.83 -15.14
N HIS A 46 13.79 6.93 -14.11
CA HIS A 46 12.35 7.16 -14.28
C HIS A 46 11.84 8.24 -13.32
N ASP A 47 11.06 9.17 -13.83
CA ASP A 47 10.33 10.16 -13.05
C ASP A 47 8.86 10.04 -13.41
N VAL A 48 8.09 9.40 -12.52
CA VAL A 48 6.63 9.23 -12.67
C VAL A 48 5.89 10.45 -12.15
N ALA A 49 6.44 11.12 -11.13
CA ALA A 49 5.82 12.26 -10.46
C ALA A 49 5.61 13.46 -11.41
N LYS A 50 6.40 13.60 -12.47
CA LYS A 50 6.19 14.65 -13.50
C LYS A 50 4.95 14.45 -14.37
N HIS A 51 4.34 13.27 -14.36
CA HIS A 51 3.21 12.92 -15.24
C HIS A 51 1.84 13.06 -14.57
N VAL A 52 1.78 13.45 -13.30
CA VAL A 52 0.54 13.54 -12.53
C VAL A 52 0.17 14.99 -12.28
N ASP A 53 -1.09 15.34 -12.54
CA ASP A 53 -1.64 16.66 -12.20
C ASP A 53 -2.01 16.76 -10.71
N LEU A 54 -2.38 15.63 -10.09
CA LEU A 54 -2.71 15.52 -8.67
C LEU A 54 -2.09 14.26 -8.06
N LEU A 55 -1.24 14.42 -7.05
CA LEU A 55 -0.60 13.32 -6.33
C LEU A 55 -1.03 13.33 -4.86
N ILE A 56 -1.74 12.28 -4.44
CA ILE A 56 -2.24 12.12 -3.07
C ILE A 56 -1.46 11.02 -2.36
N GLY A 57 -0.93 11.31 -1.16
CA GLY A 57 -0.29 10.35 -0.29
C GLY A 57 -1.25 9.86 0.80
N MET A 58 -1.62 8.58 0.76
CA MET A 58 -2.32 7.92 1.87
C MET A 58 -1.27 7.30 2.80
N VAL A 59 -0.99 7.96 3.92
CA VAL A 59 0.17 7.65 4.78
C VAL A 59 -0.30 7.05 6.12
N PRO A 60 -0.39 5.73 6.29
CA PRO A 60 -0.50 5.19 7.64
C PRO A 60 0.81 5.47 8.40
N ILE A 61 0.73 5.75 9.71
CA ILE A 61 1.95 5.67 10.52
C ILE A 61 2.50 4.24 10.46
N ILE A 62 3.82 4.10 10.52
CA ILE A 62 4.52 2.81 10.36
C ILE A 62 3.95 1.73 11.28
N ASN A 63 3.68 2.06 12.55
CA ASN A 63 3.10 1.11 13.50
C ASN A 63 1.73 0.60 13.03
N LEU A 64 0.87 1.48 12.51
CA LEU A 64 -0.43 1.09 12.00
C LEU A 64 -0.31 0.21 10.75
N GLU A 65 0.62 0.54 9.86
CA GLU A 65 0.91 -0.26 8.67
C GLU A 65 1.35 -1.69 9.04
N TRP A 66 2.22 -1.82 10.04
CA TRP A 66 2.69 -3.11 10.54
C TRP A 66 1.59 -3.89 11.24
N ILE A 67 0.73 -3.25 12.06
CA ILE A 67 -0.45 -3.89 12.66
C ILE A 67 -1.35 -4.46 11.57
N GLN A 68 -1.67 -3.66 10.55
CA GLN A 68 -2.49 -4.09 9.42
C GLN A 68 -1.84 -5.23 8.63
N LYS A 69 -0.52 -5.19 8.43
CA LYS A 69 0.20 -6.26 7.74
C LYS A 69 0.21 -7.56 8.56
N MET A 70 0.48 -7.47 9.87
CA MET A 70 0.44 -8.63 10.77
C MET A 70 -0.93 -9.29 10.74
N ILE A 71 -2.01 -8.54 10.97
CA ILE A 71 -3.37 -9.08 11.05
C ILE A 71 -3.80 -9.69 9.70
N ARG A 72 -3.58 -9.00 8.57
CA ARG A 72 -3.94 -9.54 7.24
C ARG A 72 -3.15 -10.80 6.90
N ASP A 73 -1.83 -10.77 7.05
CA ASP A 73 -0.98 -11.88 6.61
C ASP A 73 -1.11 -13.11 7.53
N THR A 74 -1.43 -12.94 8.84
CA THR A 74 -1.70 -14.09 9.73
C THR A 74 -3.11 -14.64 9.57
N ASN A 75 -4.13 -13.78 9.45
CA ASN A 75 -5.53 -14.22 9.45
C ASN A 75 -6.02 -14.66 8.07
N GLU A 76 -5.66 -13.91 7.01
CA GLU A 76 -6.17 -14.16 5.66
C GLU A 76 -5.27 -15.12 4.87
N ARG A 77 -3.96 -15.07 5.11
CA ARG A 77 -2.96 -15.85 4.34
C ARG A 77 -2.34 -17.02 5.11
N GLY A 78 -2.64 -17.15 6.40
CA GLY A 78 -2.19 -18.26 7.25
C GLY A 78 -0.67 -18.29 7.48
N HIS A 79 0.03 -17.16 7.29
CA HIS A 79 1.46 -17.09 7.58
C HIS A 79 1.72 -17.10 9.10
N SER A 80 2.84 -17.70 9.52
CA SER A 80 3.26 -17.58 10.91
C SER A 80 3.68 -16.14 11.22
N ARG A 81 3.54 -15.74 12.49
CA ARG A 81 3.90 -14.40 12.93
C ARG A 81 5.37 -14.08 12.65
N GLU A 82 6.25 -15.07 12.85
CA GLU A 82 7.69 -14.97 12.60
C GLU A 82 8.00 -14.72 11.12
N ALA A 83 7.26 -15.39 10.22
CA ALA A 83 7.42 -15.19 8.78
C ALA A 83 7.01 -13.76 8.36
N VAL A 84 5.92 -13.23 8.93
CA VAL A 84 5.48 -11.86 8.65
C VAL A 84 6.46 -10.84 9.20
N MET A 85 6.95 -11.02 10.44
CA MET A 85 7.98 -10.16 11.03
C MET A 85 9.27 -10.14 10.20
N SER A 86 9.75 -11.31 9.76
CA SER A 86 10.90 -11.42 8.86
C SER A 86 10.66 -10.69 7.54
N SER A 87 9.45 -10.80 6.98
CA SER A 87 9.08 -10.06 5.77
C SER A 87 9.08 -8.55 5.97
N ILE A 88 8.63 -8.05 7.13
CA ILE A 88 8.64 -6.61 7.43
C ILE A 88 10.08 -6.09 7.43
N VAL A 89 10.97 -6.76 8.19
CA VAL A 89 12.39 -6.38 8.26
C VAL A 89 13.03 -6.40 6.88
N ARG A 90 12.78 -7.44 6.09
CA ARG A 90 13.32 -7.55 4.72
C ARG A 90 12.87 -6.40 3.81
N SER A 91 11.65 -5.90 3.96
CA SER A 91 11.12 -4.81 3.14
C SER A 91 11.51 -3.41 3.62
N MET A 92 12.18 -3.27 4.76
CA MET A 92 12.44 -1.95 5.34
C MET A 92 13.38 -1.09 4.49
N ASP A 93 14.38 -1.70 3.86
CA ASP A 93 15.29 -0.97 2.99
C ASP A 93 14.55 -0.36 1.80
N ASP A 94 13.74 -1.16 1.11
CA ASP A 94 12.88 -0.71 0.01
C ASP A 94 11.87 0.36 0.46
N TYR A 95 11.29 0.21 1.65
CA TYR A 95 10.35 1.19 2.20
C TYR A 95 11.00 2.56 2.41
N ILE A 96 12.22 2.59 2.95
CA ILE A 96 12.95 3.82 3.21
C ILE A 96 13.42 4.47 1.90
N THR A 97 13.89 3.65 0.96
CA THR A 97 14.54 4.12 -0.27
C THR A 97 13.56 4.46 -1.39
N HIS A 98 12.42 3.74 -1.48
CA HIS A 98 11.48 3.86 -2.60
C HIS A 98 10.10 4.38 -2.19
N ILE A 99 9.60 4.07 -0.99
CA ILE A 99 8.24 4.46 -0.57
C ILE A 99 8.25 5.82 0.11
N THR A 100 8.99 5.97 1.20
CA THR A 100 9.00 7.18 2.04
C THR A 100 9.29 8.47 1.26
N PRO A 101 10.25 8.52 0.31
CA PRO A 101 10.54 9.75 -0.43
C PRO A 101 9.38 10.27 -1.27
N GLN A 102 8.43 9.41 -1.66
CA GLN A 102 7.27 9.81 -2.46
C GLN A 102 6.35 10.77 -1.70
N PHE A 103 6.21 10.64 -0.38
CA PHE A 103 5.36 11.51 0.45
C PHE A 103 5.89 12.94 0.59
N SER A 104 7.14 13.19 0.18
CA SER A 104 7.70 14.54 0.06
C SER A 104 7.34 15.22 -1.27
N ARG A 105 6.78 14.47 -2.23
CA ARG A 105 6.42 14.94 -3.58
C ARG A 105 4.92 15.04 -3.80
N THR A 106 4.13 14.44 -2.92
CA THR A 106 2.67 14.50 -2.97
C THR A 106 2.18 15.93 -2.77
N HIS A 107 1.12 16.30 -3.49
CA HIS A 107 0.43 17.58 -3.34
C HIS A 107 -0.40 17.61 -2.06
N ILE A 108 -0.92 16.47 -1.62
CA ILE A 108 -1.66 16.35 -0.36
C ILE A 108 -1.30 15.03 0.30
N ASN A 109 -0.97 15.06 1.58
CA ASN A 109 -0.84 13.85 2.41
C ASN A 109 -2.00 13.74 3.39
N PHE A 110 -2.62 12.57 3.43
CA PHE A 110 -3.58 12.15 4.45
C PHE A 110 -2.89 11.12 5.33
N GLN A 111 -2.41 11.56 6.48
CA GLN A 111 -1.73 10.69 7.43
C GLN A 111 -2.69 10.18 8.49
N ARG A 112 -2.87 8.86 8.58
CA ARG A 112 -3.73 8.24 9.60
C ARG A 112 -2.93 7.97 10.88
N VAL A 113 -3.35 8.58 11.99
CA VAL A 113 -2.69 8.54 13.29
C VAL A 113 -3.63 7.93 14.34
N PRO A 114 -3.35 6.72 14.83
CA PRO A 114 -4.06 6.12 15.97
C PRO A 114 -3.92 6.96 17.24
N THR A 115 -4.99 7.01 18.03
CA THR A 115 -5.07 7.64 19.35
C THR A 115 -5.01 6.62 20.50
N VAL A 116 -4.86 5.35 20.14
CA VAL A 116 -4.70 4.20 21.04
C VAL A 116 -3.24 3.71 21.04
N ASP A 117 -2.90 2.87 22.00
CA ASP A 117 -1.54 2.34 22.12
C ASP A 117 -1.19 1.44 20.92
N THR A 118 -0.20 1.90 20.14
CA THR A 118 0.39 1.17 19.02
C THR A 118 1.90 0.96 19.20
N SER A 119 2.41 1.10 20.44
CA SER A 119 3.84 1.02 20.77
C SER A 119 4.48 -0.33 20.46
N ASN A 120 3.71 -1.42 20.58
CA ASN A 120 4.10 -2.75 20.13
C ASN A 120 3.15 -3.26 19.02
N PRO A 121 3.44 -2.93 17.75
CA PRO A 121 2.58 -3.29 16.63
C PRO A 121 2.52 -4.80 16.38
N PHE A 122 3.51 -5.57 16.85
CA PHE A 122 3.52 -7.01 16.69
C PHE A 122 2.52 -7.68 17.62
N SER A 123 2.33 -7.18 18.85
CA SER A 123 1.40 -7.75 19.83
C SER A 123 -0.04 -7.20 19.72
N ALA A 124 -0.31 -6.30 18.78
CA ALA A 124 -1.65 -5.78 18.55
C ALA A 124 -2.62 -6.90 18.15
N LYS A 125 -3.84 -6.83 18.70
CA LYS A 125 -4.91 -7.79 18.41
C LYS A 125 -5.80 -7.33 17.28
N ASP A 126 -6.05 -6.03 17.22
CA ASP A 126 -6.99 -5.41 16.31
C ASP A 126 -6.34 -4.21 15.62
N ILE A 127 -6.85 -3.88 14.43
CA ILE A 127 -6.49 -2.66 13.72
C ILE A 127 -7.30 -1.53 14.39
N PRO A 128 -6.65 -0.45 14.87
CA PRO A 128 -7.38 0.72 15.38
C PRO A 128 -8.50 1.14 14.43
N SER A 129 -9.69 1.38 14.97
CA SER A 129 -10.87 1.80 14.21
C SER A 129 -10.76 3.25 13.73
N LEU A 130 -11.75 3.71 12.96
CA LEU A 130 -11.81 5.11 12.51
C LEU A 130 -11.99 6.06 13.71
N ASP A 131 -12.82 5.71 14.68
CA ASP A 131 -13.05 6.50 15.90
C ASP A 131 -11.83 6.56 16.83
N GLU A 132 -10.93 5.57 16.71
CA GLU A 132 -9.66 5.51 17.43
C GLU A 132 -8.52 6.17 16.65
N SER A 133 -8.80 6.91 15.57
CA SER A 133 -7.77 7.50 14.72
C SER A 133 -8.12 8.93 14.31
N PHE A 134 -7.10 9.77 14.19
CA PHE A 134 -7.20 11.04 13.48
C PHE A 134 -6.58 10.93 12.08
N VAL A 135 -6.97 11.84 11.20
CA VAL A 135 -6.29 12.05 9.92
C VAL A 135 -5.68 13.44 9.92
N VAL A 136 -4.36 13.50 9.79
CA VAL A 136 -3.62 14.74 9.59
C VAL A 136 -3.55 15.01 8.09
N ILE A 137 -4.04 16.17 7.65
CA ILE A 137 -4.02 16.57 6.25
C ILE A 137 -2.95 17.65 6.08
N ARG A 138 -1.96 17.38 5.23
CA ARG A 138 -0.89 18.33 4.86
C ARG A 138 -0.97 18.62 3.37
N PHE A 139 -1.09 19.90 3.05
CA PHE A 139 -1.00 20.44 1.68
C PHE A 139 0.47 20.83 1.38
#